data_AF-A0A651G588-F1
#
_entry.id   AF-A0A651G588-F1
#
_cell.length_a   1.000
_cell.length_b   1.000
_cell.length_c   1.000
_cell.angle_alpha   90.00
_cell.angle_beta   90.00
_cell.angle_gamma   90.00
#
_symmetry.space_group_name_H-M   'P 1'
#
loop_
_entity.id
_entity.type
_entity.pdbx_description
1 polymer ?
#
loop_
_entity_poly.entity_id
_entity_poly.type
_entity_poly.pdbx_seq_one_letter_code
_entity_poly.pdbx_strand_id
1 'polypeptide(L)'
;MSIRRFAVLTQQNATFVSQILREQRRPPLHRMEQWADVLRIYGQAREDFLNAAALAHAPQRVVDLLARSGLDFPGLEQLLVCDERNEGTP
;
A
#
# COMPACT_ATOMS: atom_id res chain seq x y z
N MET A 1 -6.29 3.90 16.53
CA MET A 1 -7.62 4.09 15.88
C MET A 1 -8.16 2.73 15.46
N SER A 2 -9.47 2.46 15.56
CA SER A 2 -10.04 1.15 15.13
C SER A 2 -10.27 1.08 13.61
N ILE A 3 -10.23 -0.12 13.04
CA ILE A 3 -10.48 -0.37 11.59
C ILE A 3 -11.83 0.22 11.16
N ARG A 4 -12.89 -0.01 11.95
CA ARG A 4 -14.24 0.52 11.65
C ARG A 4 -14.24 2.05 11.61
N ARG A 5 -13.58 2.70 12.56
CA ARG A 5 -13.50 4.17 12.60
C ARG A 5 -12.69 4.72 11.44
N PHE A 6 -11.58 4.09 11.10
CA PHE A 6 -10.77 4.47 9.93
C PHE A 6 -11.55 4.33 8.63
N ALA A 7 -12.27 3.22 8.46
CA ALA A 7 -13.11 2.96 7.29
C ALA A 7 -14.19 4.05 7.13
N VAL A 8 -14.85 4.46 8.22
CA VAL A 8 -15.81 5.58 8.19
C VAL A 8 -15.14 6.89 7.77
N LEU A 9 -13.99 7.24 8.36
CA LEU A 9 -13.29 8.50 8.07
C LEU A 9 -12.75 8.58 6.63
N THR A 10 -12.44 7.44 6.02
CA THR A 10 -11.91 7.35 4.65
C THR A 10 -12.98 7.01 3.61
N GLN A 11 -14.24 6.88 4.04
CA GLN A 11 -15.37 6.46 3.21
C GLN A 11 -15.09 5.13 2.50
N GLN A 12 -14.57 4.15 3.25
CA GLN A 12 -14.24 2.81 2.82
C GLN A 12 -15.05 1.77 3.57
N ASN A 13 -15.12 0.57 2.99
CA ASN A 13 -15.66 -0.59 3.68
C ASN A 13 -14.63 -1.15 4.68
N ALA A 14 -15.05 -1.48 5.91
CA ALA A 14 -14.16 -2.07 6.92
C ALA A 14 -13.52 -3.41 6.47
N THR A 15 -14.24 -4.21 5.68
CA THR A 15 -13.72 -5.44 5.07
C THR A 15 -12.61 -5.13 4.07
N PHE A 16 -12.78 -4.09 3.26
CA PHE A 16 -11.76 -3.65 2.30
C PHE A 16 -10.48 -3.21 3.03
N VAL A 17 -10.61 -2.40 4.08
CA VAL A 17 -9.46 -2.02 4.92
C VAL A 17 -8.80 -3.25 5.55
N SER A 18 -9.60 -4.20 6.05
CA SER A 18 -9.06 -5.45 6.62
C SER A 18 -8.32 -6.31 5.58
N GLN A 19 -8.74 -6.30 4.32
CA GLN A 19 -8.03 -7.01 3.24
C GLN A 19 -6.67 -6.38 2.95
N ILE A 20 -6.60 -5.04 2.98
CA ILE A 20 -5.33 -4.31 2.81
C ILE A 20 -4.37 -4.63 3.95
N LEU A 21 -4.85 -4.61 5.20
CA LEU A 21 -4.03 -4.94 6.37
C LEU A 21 -3.56 -6.40 6.40
N ARG A 22 -4.19 -7.28 5.62
CA ARG A 22 -3.80 -8.69 5.45
C ARG A 22 -3.02 -8.93 4.17
N GLU A 23 -2.60 -7.86 3.48
CA GLU A 23 -1.86 -7.93 2.22
C GLU A 23 -2.63 -8.68 1.11
N GLN A 24 -3.96 -8.78 1.22
CA GLN A 24 -4.82 -9.44 0.23
C GLN A 24 -5.26 -8.48 -0.87
N ARG A 25 -5.04 -7.18 -0.69
CA ARG A 25 -5.44 -6.13 -1.63
C ARG A 25 -4.52 -4.93 -1.53
N ARG A 26 -4.20 -4.32 -2.67
CA ARG A 26 -3.44 -3.07 -2.72
C ARG A 26 -4.30 -1.88 -2.27
N PRO A 27 -3.72 -0.89 -1.56
CA PRO A 27 -4.48 0.27 -1.11
C PRO A 27 -4.87 1.19 -2.29
N PRO A 28 -5.95 1.97 -2.21
CA PRO A 28 -6.38 2.81 -3.33
C PRO A 28 -5.48 4.03 -3.50
N LEU A 29 -4.61 4.03 -4.52
CA LEU A 29 -3.56 5.05 -4.70
C LEU A 29 -4.10 6.49 -4.67
N HIS A 30 -5.21 6.75 -5.35
CA HIS A 30 -5.86 8.07 -5.41
C HIS A 30 -6.40 8.58 -4.07
N ARG A 31 -6.44 7.76 -3.02
CA ARG A 31 -6.90 8.17 -1.67
C ARG A 31 -5.80 8.15 -0.62
N MET A 32 -4.56 7.85 -0.98
CA MET A 32 -3.47 7.72 -0.01
C MET A 32 -3.18 9.03 0.72
N GLU A 33 -3.32 10.17 0.05
CA GLU A 33 -3.19 11.47 0.72
C GLU A 33 -4.25 11.70 1.80
N GLN A 34 -5.52 11.39 1.50
CA GLN A 34 -6.59 11.44 2.49
C GLN A 34 -6.33 10.49 3.66
N TRP A 35 -5.77 9.31 3.40
CA TRP A 35 -5.42 8.36 4.45
C TRP A 35 -4.31 8.89 5.34
N ALA A 36 -3.29 9.54 4.76
CA ALA A 36 -2.25 10.22 5.53
C ALA A 36 -2.83 11.33 6.42
N ASP A 37 -3.79 12.11 5.92
CA ASP A 37 -4.46 13.15 6.71
C ASP A 37 -5.24 12.56 7.89
N VAL A 38 -6.02 11.51 7.65
CA VAL A 38 -6.82 10.82 8.68
C VAL A 38 -5.91 10.17 9.73
N LEU A 39 -4.77 9.62 9.30
CA LEU A 39 -3.75 9.02 10.17
C LEU A 39 -2.85 10.08 10.82
N ARG A 40 -3.00 11.35 10.45
CA ARG A 40 -2.18 12.48 10.93
C ARG A 40 -0.69 12.28 10.69
N ILE A 41 -0.36 11.79 9.49
CA ILE A 41 1.01 11.61 9.02
C ILE A 41 1.45 12.90 8.29
N TYR A 42 2.55 13.48 8.74
CA TYR A 42 3.05 14.78 8.27
C TYR A 42 4.56 14.74 8.01
N GLY A 43 5.05 15.74 7.27
CA GLY A 43 6.48 15.90 6.96
C GLY A 43 7.05 14.69 6.22
N GLN A 44 8.29 14.32 6.54
CA GLN A 44 8.99 13.19 5.91
C GLN A 44 8.18 11.89 5.98
N ALA A 45 7.55 11.60 7.12
CA ALA A 45 6.75 10.39 7.29
C ALA A 45 5.58 10.31 6.30
N ARG A 46 5.05 11.47 5.84
CA ARG A 46 4.00 11.51 4.83
C ARG A 46 4.55 11.10 3.47
N GLU A 47 5.70 11.64 3.10
CA GLU A 47 6.37 11.29 1.85
C GLU A 47 6.70 9.80 1.82
N ASP A 48 7.27 9.27 2.90
CA ASP A 48 7.60 7.85 3.02
C ASP A 48 6.34 6.97 2.89
N PHE A 49 5.24 7.37 3.53
CA PHE A 49 3.96 6.69 3.43
C PHE A 49 3.39 6.69 2.01
N LEU A 50 3.44 7.83 1.31
CA LEU A 50 2.96 7.96 -0.07
C LEU A 50 3.86 7.19 -1.05
N ASN A 51 5.18 7.23 -0.86
CA ASN A 51 6.15 6.48 -1.65
C ASN A 51 5.95 4.97 -1.49
N ALA A 52 5.76 4.49 -0.25
CA ALA A 52 5.46 3.08 0.00
C ALA A 52 4.17 2.64 -0.71
N ALA A 53 3.13 3.49 -0.69
CA ALA A 53 1.90 3.20 -1.40
C ALA A 53 2.09 3.18 -2.93
N ALA A 54 2.89 4.09 -3.48
CA ALA A 54 3.22 4.09 -4.91
C ALA A 54 4.01 2.83 -5.31
N LEU A 55 4.99 2.42 -4.49
CA LEU A 55 5.75 1.19 -4.70
C LEU A 55 4.86 -0.06 -4.65
N ALA A 56 3.82 -0.08 -3.81
CA ALA A 56 2.84 -1.17 -3.78
C ALA A 56 2.04 -1.33 -5.08
N HIS A 57 2.01 -0.31 -5.94
CA HIS A 57 1.40 -0.36 -7.28
C HIS A 57 2.43 -0.41 -8.41
N ALA A 58 3.72 -0.36 -8.09
CA ALA A 58 4.75 -0.37 -9.11
C ALA A 58 4.67 -1.69 -9.92
N PRO A 59 4.93 -1.65 -11.24
CA PRO A 59 5.08 -2.86 -12.02
C PRO A 59 6.18 -3.74 -11.41
N GLN A 60 5.99 -5.06 -11.41
CA GLN A 60 6.95 -6.02 -10.85
C GLN A 60 8.37 -5.79 -11.38
N ARG A 61 8.52 -5.46 -12.67
CA ARG A 61 9.82 -5.12 -13.28
C ARG A 61 10.54 -3.96 -12.58
N VAL A 62 9.81 -2.94 -12.13
CA VAL A 62 10.38 -1.80 -11.39
C VAL A 62 10.84 -2.26 -10.00
N VAL A 63 10.04 -3.08 -9.33
CA VAL A 63 10.39 -3.68 -8.03
C VAL A 63 11.64 -4.55 -8.15
N ASP A 64 11.73 -5.39 -9.19
CA ASP A 64 12.91 -6.22 -9.46
C ASP A 64 14.16 -5.39 -9.73
N LEU A 65 14.02 -4.28 -10.45
CA LEU A 65 15.14 -3.36 -10.71
C LEU A 65 15.62 -2.68 -9.44
N LEU A 66 14.70 -2.28 -8.55
CA LEU A 66 15.04 -1.71 -7.24
C LEU A 66 15.70 -2.73 -6.31
N ALA A 67 15.23 -3.97 -6.30
CA ALA A 67 15.85 -5.05 -5.52
C ALA A 67 17.28 -5.36 -6.00
N ARG A 68 17.54 -5.26 -7.31
CA ARG A 68 18.87 -5.51 -7.92
C ARG A 68 19.84 -4.34 -7.76
N SER A 69 19.36 -3.12 -7.57
CA SER A 69 20.22 -1.94 -7.47
C SER A 69 20.92 -1.81 -6.12
N GLY A 70 20.67 -2.72 -5.17
CA GLY A 70 21.29 -2.72 -3.84
C GLY A 70 20.87 -1.52 -2.98
N LEU A 71 19.83 -0.80 -3.40
CA LEU A 71 19.18 0.22 -2.59
C LEU A 71 18.38 -0.50 -1.51
N ASP A 72 18.90 -0.44 -0.28
CA ASP A 72 18.29 -1.06 0.88
C ASP A 72 17.02 -0.27 1.26
N PHE A 73 15.90 -0.65 0.65
CA PHE A 73 14.58 -0.12 1.01
C PHE A 73 13.94 -1.08 2.02
N PRO A 74 13.88 -0.71 3.31
CA PRO A 74 13.19 -1.53 4.29
C PRO A 74 11.72 -1.69 3.87
N GLY A 75 11.30 -2.93 3.59
CA GLY A 75 9.92 -3.28 3.21
C GLY A 75 9.70 -3.72 1.75
N LEU A 76 10.74 -3.73 0.88
CA LEU A 76 10.62 -4.25 -0.49
C LEU A 76 10.14 -5.71 -0.56
N GLU A 77 10.58 -6.55 0.40
CA GLU A 77 10.21 -7.97 0.45
C GLU A 77 8.70 -8.20 0.64
N GLN A 78 7.99 -7.28 1.31
CA GLN A 78 6.54 -7.39 1.55
C GLN A 78 5.72 -6.98 0.32
N LEU A 79 6.29 -6.18 -0.59
CA LEU A 79 5.62 -5.76 -1.82
C LEU A 79 5.56 -6.87 -2.88
N LEU A 80 6.46 -7.86 -2.79
CA LEU A 80 6.57 -8.98 -3.72
C LEU A 80 5.49 -10.07 -3.53
N VAL A 81 4.71 -10.01 -2.45
CA VAL A 81 3.81 -11.11 -2.04
C VAL A 81 2.43 -11.07 -2.74
N CYS A 82 2.06 -9.94 -3.36
CA CYS A 82 0.70 -9.74 -3.87
C CYS A 82 0.46 -10.16 -5.34
N ASP A 83 1.47 -10.55 -6.12
CA ASP A 83 1.33 -10.73 -7.58
C ASP A 83 0.81 -12.11 -8.02
N GLU A 84 0.82 -13.14 -7.16
CA GLU A 84 0.49 -14.52 -7.60
C GLU A 84 -1.00 -14.89 -7.71
N ARG A 85 -1.96 -13.93 -7.66
CA ARG A 85 -3.41 -14.28 -7.64
C ARG A 85 -4.33 -13.54 -8.60
N ASN A 86 -3.82 -12.95 -9.67
CA ASN A 86 -4.73 -12.37 -10.67
C ASN A 86 -4.32 -12.57 -12.13
N GLU A 87 -3.65 -13.68 -12.44
CA GLU A 87 -3.62 -14.22 -13.80
C GLU A 87 -4.45 -15.50 -13.86
N GLY A 88 -5.63 -15.38 -14.48
CA GLY A 88 -6.39 -16.52 -14.99
C GLY A 88 -7.74 -16.74 -14.30
N THR A 89 -8.81 -16.34 -14.98
CA THR A 89 -9.86 -17.25 -15.47
C THR A 89 -10.60 -16.49 -16.61
N PRO A 90 -10.90 -17.14 -17.76
CA PRO A 90 -11.36 -16.50 -19.01
C PRO A 90 -12.75 -15.85 -18.95
#